data_AF-A0A7X3U0E4-F1
#
_entry.id   AF-A0A7X3U0E4-F1
#
_cell.length_a   1.000
_cell.length_b   1.000
_cell.length_c   1.000
_cell.angle_alpha   90.00
_cell.angle_beta   90.00
_cell.angle_gamma   90.00
#
_symmetry.space_group_name_H-M   'P 1'
#
loop_
_entity.id
_entity.type
_entity.pdbx_description
1 polymer ?
#
loop_
_entity_poly.entity_id
_entity_poly.type
_entity_poly.pdbx_seq_one_letter_code
_entity_poly.pdbx_strand_id
1 'polypeptide(L)'
;MPAHRMSLMAAVLAAGLLWSQPAQAQQWLAFNVGELSLRGLDGRIHDDVLLENSTVFDIFPSDFSNVTFGGEWQAGIGRHFEFGVGLDYYRSTVPSVYLDYVDFDGSEIYQDFRLRITPVTFTLRVNPFGTNAPFQPYVGGG
;
A
#
# COMPACT_ATOMS: atom_id res chain seq x y z
N MET A 1 -42.76 0.34 46.32
CA MET A 1 -41.31 0.60 46.40
C MET A 1 -40.61 0.20 45.08
N PRO A 2 -40.50 1.08 44.06
CA PRO A 2 -39.54 0.85 42.98
C PRO A 2 -38.68 2.06 42.55
N ALA A 3 -39.02 3.29 42.98
CA ALA A 3 -38.45 4.52 42.41
C ALA A 3 -36.95 4.72 42.70
N HIS A 4 -36.43 4.21 43.82
CA HIS A 4 -35.03 4.40 44.21
C HIS A 4 -34.05 3.57 43.37
N ARG A 5 -34.47 2.43 42.83
CA ARG A 5 -33.62 1.56 41.99
C ARG A 5 -33.44 2.11 40.58
N MET A 6 -34.47 2.75 40.02
CA MET A 6 -34.40 3.43 38.70
C MET A 6 -33.50 4.68 38.75
N SER A 7 -33.52 5.43 39.85
CA SER A 7 -32.68 6.62 40.02
C SER A 7 -31.19 6.28 40.12
N LEU A 8 -30.83 5.20 40.81
CA LEU A 8 -29.44 4.75 40.88
C LEU A 8 -28.92 4.23 39.53
N MET A 9 -29.74 3.49 38.77
CA MET A 9 -29.35 3.00 37.45
C MET A 9 -29.12 4.14 36.46
N ALA A 10 -29.97 5.17 36.48
CA ALA A 10 -29.81 6.37 35.66
C ALA A 10 -28.55 7.16 36.05
N ALA A 11 -28.22 7.25 37.34
CA ALA A 11 -27.01 7.91 37.81
C ALA A 11 -25.73 7.15 37.40
N VAL A 12 -25.74 5.82 37.43
CA VAL A 12 -24.62 4.98 36.98
C VAL A 12 -24.43 5.07 35.46
N LEU A 13 -25.51 5.08 34.68
CA LEU A 13 -25.45 5.29 33.23
C LEU A 13 -24.95 6.70 32.87
N ALA A 14 -25.43 7.73 33.56
CA ALA A 14 -24.97 9.10 33.36
C ALA A 14 -23.50 9.28 33.77
N ALA A 15 -23.05 8.65 34.87
CA ALA A 15 -21.65 8.66 35.29
C ALA A 15 -20.74 7.92 34.28
N GLY A 16 -21.22 6.82 33.68
CA GLY A 16 -20.52 6.12 32.60
C GLY A 16 -20.36 6.95 31.33
N LEU A 17 -21.35 7.79 31.00
CA LEU A 17 -21.29 8.73 29.88
C LEU A 17 -20.37 9.94 30.16
N LEU A 18 -20.24 10.37 31.41
CA LEU A 18 -19.29 11.41 31.81
C LEU A 18 -17.84 10.90 31.88
N TRP A 19 -17.66 9.58 31.95
CA TRP A 19 -16.36 8.90 31.94
C TRP A 19 -15.96 8.37 30.56
N SER A 20 -16.79 8.56 29.53
CA SER A 20 -16.35 8.31 28.16
C SER A 20 -15.30 9.37 27.83
N GLN A 21 -14.03 9.02 28.05
CA GLN A 21 -12.91 9.73 27.44
C GLN A 21 -13.23 9.82 25.95
N PRO A 22 -13.05 10.98 25.29
CA PRO A 22 -13.12 11.01 23.84
C PRO A 22 -12.13 9.96 23.35
N ALA A 23 -12.63 8.93 22.66
CA ALA A 23 -11.77 8.05 21.88
C ALA A 23 -11.22 8.94 20.77
N GLN A 24 -10.12 9.65 21.04
CA GLN A 24 -9.34 10.31 20.01
C GLN A 24 -8.71 9.18 19.20
N ALA A 25 -9.42 8.73 18.17
CA ALA A 25 -8.82 7.91 17.13
C ALA A 25 -7.72 8.77 16.51
N GLN A 26 -6.47 8.46 16.86
CA GLN A 26 -5.33 9.16 16.29
C GLN A 26 -5.35 8.89 14.79
N GLN A 27 -5.49 9.96 14.01
CA GLN A 27 -5.47 9.90 12.55
C GLN A 27 -4.22 10.59 12.05
N TRP A 28 -3.55 9.98 11.09
CA TRP A 28 -2.35 10.58 10.51
C TRP A 28 -2.16 10.15 9.07
N LEU A 29 -1.43 10.99 8.33
CA LEU A 29 -1.04 10.74 6.96
C LEU A 29 0.45 10.38 6.93
N ALA A 30 0.77 9.23 6.36
CA ALA A 30 2.11 8.77 6.11
C ALA A 30 2.44 8.92 4.62
N PHE A 31 3.70 9.15 4.30
CA PHE A 31 4.23 8.99 2.95
C PHE A 31 5.22 7.84 2.97
N ASN A 32 5.21 7.04 1.92
CA ASN A 32 6.09 5.89 1.78
C ASN A 32 6.83 5.94 0.44
N VAL A 33 8.00 5.32 0.45
CA VAL A 33 8.83 5.06 -0.73
C VAL A 33 9.17 3.58 -0.68
N GLY A 34 8.91 2.86 -1.77
CA GLY A 34 9.15 1.43 -1.89
C GLY A 34 9.80 1.08 -3.21
N GLU A 35 9.84 -0.21 -3.51
CA GLU A 35 10.36 -0.74 -4.76
C GLU A 35 9.38 -1.79 -5.30
N LEU A 36 9.06 -1.69 -6.59
CA LEU A 36 8.44 -2.78 -7.32
C LEU A 36 9.53 -3.51 -8.10
N SER A 37 9.79 -4.76 -7.73
CA SER A 37 10.73 -5.63 -8.43
C SER A 37 9.96 -6.74 -9.16
N LEU A 38 10.13 -6.81 -10.48
CA LEU A 38 9.53 -7.88 -11.27
C LEU A 38 10.43 -9.12 -11.28
N ARG A 39 9.81 -10.30 -11.19
CA ARG A 39 10.55 -11.57 -11.34
C ARG A 39 11.17 -11.64 -12.74
N GLY A 40 12.44 -12.07 -12.78
CA GLY A 40 13.19 -12.34 -14.00
C GLY A 40 12.60 -13.50 -14.81
N LEU A 41 13.18 -13.74 -15.99
CA LEU A 41 12.64 -14.66 -17.00
C LEU A 41 12.54 -16.12 -16.51
N ASP A 42 13.51 -16.59 -15.73
CA ASP A 42 13.55 -17.99 -15.24
C ASP A 42 12.36 -18.39 -14.36
N GLY A 43 11.66 -17.42 -13.77
CA GLY A 43 10.50 -17.65 -12.92
C GLY A 43 9.15 -17.54 -13.64
N ARG A 44 9.14 -17.35 -14.96
CA ARG A 44 7.92 -17.09 -15.75
C ARG A 44 7.40 -18.33 -16.46
N ILE A 45 6.09 -18.35 -16.70
CA ILE A 45 5.42 -19.40 -17.48
C ILE A 45 5.59 -19.12 -18.97
N HIS A 46 5.43 -20.15 -19.82
CA HIS A 46 5.64 -20.06 -21.26
C HIS A 46 4.77 -18.96 -21.93
N ASP A 47 3.52 -18.79 -21.52
CA ASP A 47 2.60 -17.81 -22.12
C ASP A 47 2.59 -16.43 -21.39
N ASP A 48 3.68 -16.08 -20.70
CA ASP A 48 3.80 -14.79 -20.04
C ASP A 48 4.08 -13.68 -21.07
N VAL A 49 3.23 -12.64 -21.10
CA VAL A 49 3.35 -11.55 -22.08
C VAL A 49 4.71 -10.84 -22.02
N LEU A 50 5.33 -10.72 -20.84
CA LEU A 50 6.65 -10.09 -20.72
C LEU A 50 7.77 -11.02 -21.19
N LEU A 51 7.59 -12.35 -21.07
CA LEU A 51 8.51 -13.33 -21.65
C LEU A 51 8.41 -13.31 -23.18
N GLU A 52 7.19 -13.40 -23.72
CA GLU A 52 6.94 -13.36 -25.17
C GLU A 52 7.48 -12.06 -25.79
N ASN A 53 7.21 -10.90 -25.17
CA ASN A 53 7.76 -9.64 -25.65
C ASN A 53 9.29 -9.60 -25.65
N SER A 54 9.96 -10.22 -24.67
CA SER A 54 11.43 -10.29 -24.64
C SER A 54 12.07 -11.13 -25.75
N THR A 55 11.26 -11.95 -26.46
CA THR A 55 11.73 -12.71 -27.64
C THR A 55 11.69 -11.89 -28.92
N VAL A 56 10.92 -10.80 -28.95
CA VAL A 56 10.74 -9.93 -30.13
C VAL A 56 11.43 -8.59 -29.95
N PHE A 57 11.47 -8.11 -28.71
CA PHE A 57 11.96 -6.79 -28.32
C PHE A 57 13.12 -6.92 -27.34
N ASP A 58 14.08 -6.01 -27.44
CA ASP A 58 15.14 -5.90 -26.43
C ASP A 58 14.57 -5.23 -25.17
N ILE A 59 13.85 -6.01 -24.36
CA ILE A 59 13.34 -5.64 -23.03
C ILE A 59 13.40 -6.84 -22.09
N PHE A 60 13.77 -6.58 -20.84
CA PHE A 60 13.71 -7.58 -19.77
C PHE A 60 12.72 -7.14 -18.68
N PRO A 61 12.04 -8.07 -18.00
CA PRO A 61 11.16 -7.73 -16.88
C PRO A 61 11.86 -6.93 -15.78
N SER A 62 13.15 -7.21 -15.53
CA SER A 62 13.96 -6.48 -14.55
C SER A 62 14.04 -4.98 -14.86
N ASP A 63 14.00 -4.59 -16.12
CA ASP A 63 14.18 -3.20 -16.57
C ASP A 63 13.01 -2.32 -16.16
N PHE A 64 11.85 -2.93 -15.88
CA PHE A 64 10.73 -2.20 -15.33
C PHE A 64 10.94 -1.90 -13.85
N SER A 65 11.70 -2.70 -13.09
CA SER A 65 11.82 -2.57 -11.62
C SER A 65 12.24 -1.15 -11.22
N ASN A 66 11.43 -0.50 -10.39
CA ASN A 66 11.63 0.91 -10.05
C ASN A 66 10.99 1.26 -8.70
N VAL A 67 11.33 2.45 -8.22
CA VAL A 67 10.80 3.03 -6.99
C VAL A 67 9.30 3.29 -7.10
N THR A 68 8.59 2.99 -6.01
CA THR A 68 7.19 3.37 -5.81
C THR A 68 7.10 4.51 -4.82
N PHE A 69 6.08 5.36 -4.98
CA PHE A 69 5.78 6.43 -4.04
C PHE A 69 4.31 6.35 -3.64
N GLY A 70 4.02 6.58 -2.38
CA GLY A 70 2.64 6.49 -1.92
C GLY A 70 2.33 7.31 -0.69
N GLY A 71 1.05 7.38 -0.42
CA GLY A 71 0.49 7.99 0.78
C GLY A 71 -0.46 7.01 1.46
N GLU A 72 -0.40 6.95 2.78
CA GLU A 72 -1.29 6.11 3.58
C GLU A 72 -1.97 6.95 4.64
N TRP A 73 -3.30 6.94 4.63
CA TRP A 73 -4.10 7.48 5.72
C TRP A 73 -4.35 6.39 6.74
N GLN A 74 -4.13 6.69 8.01
CA GLN A 74 -4.32 5.75 9.11
C GLN A 74 -5.25 6.31 10.17
N ALA A 75 -5.98 5.40 10.82
CA ALA A 75 -6.86 5.69 11.93
C ALA A 75 -6.70 4.64 13.04
N GLY A 76 -6.53 5.10 14.27
CA GLY A 76 -6.53 4.26 15.46
C GLY A 76 -7.87 3.57 15.72
N ILE A 77 -7.81 2.28 16.03
CA ILE A 77 -8.93 1.45 16.47
C ILE A 77 -8.63 0.98 17.91
N GLY A 78 -9.24 1.65 18.88
CA GLY A 78 -8.97 1.40 20.29
C GLY A 78 -7.55 1.82 20.67
N ARG A 79 -6.96 1.11 21.65
CA ARG A 79 -5.67 1.51 22.23
C ARG A 79 -4.45 0.94 21.52
N HIS A 80 -4.60 -0.18 20.82
CA HIS A 80 -3.47 -1.00 20.36
C HIS A 80 -3.47 -1.27 18.85
N PHE A 81 -4.51 -0.87 18.12
CA PHE A 81 -4.62 -1.17 16.70
C PHE A 81 -4.74 0.11 15.89
N GLU A 82 -4.21 0.09 14.68
CA GLU A 82 -4.43 1.10 13.67
C GLU A 82 -4.80 0.42 12.35
N PHE A 83 -5.72 1.03 11.62
CA PHE A 83 -6.08 0.61 10.27
C PHE A 83 -5.66 1.69 9.28
N GLY A 84 -5.06 1.29 8.17
CA GLY A 84 -4.57 2.16 7.11
C GLY A 84 -5.20 1.85 5.77
N VAL A 85 -5.38 2.90 4.97
CA VAL A 85 -5.71 2.82 3.55
C VAL A 85 -4.67 3.63 2.78
N GLY A 86 -3.97 2.95 1.89
CA GLY A 86 -2.87 3.48 1.10
C GLY A 86 -3.22 3.55 -0.38
N LEU A 87 -2.65 4.57 -1.03
CA LEU A 87 -2.60 4.66 -2.48
C LEU A 87 -1.14 4.85 -2.88
N ASP A 88 -0.64 3.95 -3.71
CA ASP A 88 0.71 3.98 -4.22
C ASP A 88 0.69 4.26 -5.73
N TYR A 89 1.77 4.83 -6.23
CA TYR A 89 1.95 5.13 -7.65
C TYR A 89 3.30 4.60 -8.11
N TYR A 90 3.26 3.91 -9.24
CA TYR A 90 4.42 3.35 -9.90
C TYR A 90 4.35 3.61 -11.40
N ARG A 91 5.48 4.01 -11.97
CA ARG A 91 5.65 4.13 -13.41
C ARG A 91 7.11 3.87 -13.81
N SER A 92 7.31 2.95 -14.75
CA SER A 92 8.59 2.76 -15.43
C SER A 92 8.40 2.80 -16.94
N THR A 93 9.34 3.43 -17.65
CA THR A 93 9.36 3.48 -19.12
C THR A 93 10.73 3.02 -19.58
N VAL A 94 10.73 1.98 -20.41
CA VAL A 94 11.93 1.31 -20.91
C VAL A 94 11.95 1.48 -22.43
N PRO A 95 12.96 2.16 -23.00
CA PRO A 95 13.13 2.23 -24.44
C PRO A 95 13.57 0.87 -24.97
N SER A 96 13.13 0.51 -26.18
CA SER A 96 13.41 -0.78 -26.79
C SER A 96 13.46 -0.68 -28.31
N VAL A 97 14.05 -1.71 -28.92
CA VAL A 97 14.13 -1.94 -30.36
C VAL A 97 13.67 -3.36 -30.69
N TYR A 98 13.33 -3.59 -31.96
CA TYR A 98 13.10 -4.95 -32.46
C TYR A 98 14.43 -5.70 -32.57
N LEU A 99 14.46 -6.97 -32.16
CA LEU A 99 15.67 -7.80 -32.21
C LEU A 99 16.04 -8.21 -33.64
N ASP A 100 15.05 -8.63 -34.43
CA ASP A 100 15.25 -9.24 -35.76
C ASP A 100 14.80 -8.35 -36.93
N TYR A 101 14.36 -7.12 -36.66
CA TYR A 101 13.81 -6.21 -37.67
C TYR A 101 14.47 -4.84 -37.64
N VAL A 102 14.73 -4.31 -38.83
CA VAL A 102 15.26 -2.96 -39.07
C VAL A 102 14.34 -2.22 -40.03
N ASP A 103 14.38 -0.89 -40.00
CA ASP A 103 13.60 -0.05 -40.91
C ASP A 103 14.16 -0.13 -42.35
N PHE A 104 13.43 0.42 -43.32
CA PHE A 104 13.80 0.41 -44.74
C PHE A 104 15.13 1.10 -45.02
N ASP A 105 15.54 2.04 -44.18
CA ASP A 105 16.82 2.73 -44.25
C ASP A 105 17.96 2.00 -43.51
N GLY A 106 17.66 0.84 -42.90
CA GLY A 106 18.60 0.02 -42.12
C GLY A 106 18.78 0.46 -40.67
N SER A 107 18.01 1.44 -40.17
CA SER A 107 18.05 1.87 -38.78
C SER A 107 17.22 0.97 -37.84
N GLU A 108 17.51 1.06 -36.54
CA GLU A 108 16.73 0.38 -35.51
C GLU A 108 15.33 1.01 -35.40
N ILE A 109 14.32 0.16 -35.22
CA ILE A 109 12.94 0.61 -35.00
C ILE A 109 12.73 0.87 -33.50
N TYR A 110 12.83 2.13 -33.10
CA TYR A 110 12.68 2.55 -31.70
C TYR A 110 11.23 2.57 -31.22
N GLN A 111 11.02 2.11 -29.99
CA GLN A 111 9.73 2.21 -29.28
C GLN A 111 9.94 2.31 -27.76
N ASP A 112 8.91 2.82 -27.06
CA ASP A 112 8.90 2.92 -25.61
C ASP A 112 7.85 1.99 -25.01
N PHE A 113 8.26 1.08 -24.13
CA PHE A 113 7.35 0.31 -23.31
C PHE A 113 7.15 0.98 -21.95
N ARG A 114 5.90 1.05 -21.49
CA ARG A 114 5.56 1.66 -20.21
C ARG A 114 4.71 0.74 -19.36
N LEU A 115 5.17 0.50 -18.13
CA LEU A 115 4.39 -0.13 -17.08
C LEU A 115 3.94 0.91 -16.06
N ARG A 116 2.63 0.98 -15.78
CA ARG A 116 2.04 1.85 -14.78
C ARG A 116 1.09 1.06 -13.91
N ILE A 117 1.24 1.19 -12.59
CA ILE A 117 0.41 0.52 -11.59
C ILE A 117 0.04 1.53 -10.52
N THR A 118 -1.20 1.46 -10.04
CA THR A 118 -1.68 2.28 -8.92
C THR A 118 -2.26 1.34 -7.85
N PRO A 119 -1.43 0.77 -6.97
CA PRO A 119 -1.90 -0.10 -5.90
C PRO A 119 -2.77 0.65 -4.89
N VAL A 120 -3.84 -0.01 -4.44
CA VAL A 120 -4.61 0.39 -3.26
C VAL A 120 -4.33 -0.65 -2.19
N THR A 121 -3.80 -0.21 -1.06
CA THR A 121 -3.32 -1.09 0.01
C THR A 121 -4.16 -0.88 1.26
N PHE A 122 -4.48 -1.95 1.97
CA PHE A 122 -5.13 -1.89 3.28
C PHE A 122 -4.17 -2.47 4.31
N THR A 123 -3.88 -1.73 5.37
CA THR A 123 -2.91 -2.16 6.37
C THR A 123 -3.54 -2.23 7.76
N LEU A 124 -3.12 -3.21 8.55
CA LEU A 124 -3.44 -3.29 9.97
C LEU A 124 -2.14 -3.27 10.76
N ARG A 125 -2.07 -2.43 11.79
CA ARG A 125 -0.91 -2.29 12.68
C ARG A 125 -1.29 -2.56 14.11
N VAL A 126 -0.36 -3.14 14.85
CA VAL A 126 -0.46 -3.42 16.29
C VAL A 126 0.64 -2.67 17.03
N ASN A 127 0.26 -1.86 18.02
CA ASN A 127 1.14 -1.02 18.81
C ASN A 127 1.15 -1.55 20.26
N PRO A 128 2.18 -2.30 20.70
CA PRO A 128 2.18 -2.99 21.99
C PRO A 128 2.05 -2.07 23.20
N PHE A 129 2.65 -0.87 23.14
CA PHE A 129 2.61 0.13 24.21
C PHE A 129 1.42 1.11 24.09
N GLY A 130 0.65 0.95 23.02
CA GLY A 130 -0.53 1.74 22.69
C GLY A 130 -0.24 3.01 21.88
N THR A 131 -1.29 3.52 21.25
CA THR A 131 -1.25 4.64 20.28
C THR A 131 -0.96 6.01 20.90
N ASN A 132 -0.83 6.10 22.23
CA ASN A 132 -0.61 7.35 22.96
C ASN A 132 0.75 7.40 23.67
N ALA A 133 1.60 6.37 23.48
CA ALA A 133 2.92 6.36 24.07
C ALA A 133 3.85 7.37 23.35
N PRO A 134 4.83 7.98 24.04
CA PRO A 134 5.81 8.87 23.41
C PRO A 134 6.72 8.14 22.40
N PHE A 135 6.81 6.82 22.51
CA PHE A 135 7.51 5.92 21.59
C PHE A 135 6.58 4.75 21.25
N GLN A 136 6.34 4.53 19.94
CA GLN A 136 5.33 3.60 19.45
C GLN A 136 5.93 2.65 18.40
N PRO A 137 6.67 1.61 18.83
CA PRO A 137 6.99 0.52 17.93
C PRO A 137 5.69 -0.19 17.54
N TYR A 138 5.63 -0.63 16.29
CA TYR A 138 4.49 -1.35 15.76
C TYR A 138 4.94 -2.50 14.87
N VAL A 139 4.04 -3.45 14.69
CA VAL A 139 4.14 -4.48 13.64
C VAL A 139 2.86 -4.41 12.84
N GLY A 140 2.97 -4.46 11.51
CA GLY A 140 1.80 -4.41 10.64
C GLY A 140 2.00 -5.18 9.34
N GLY A 141 0.88 -5.41 8.66
CA GLY A 141 0.83 -6.10 7.38
C GLY A 141 -0.46 -5.78 6.64
N GLY A 142 -0.46 -6.07 5.35
CA GLY A 142 -1.52 -5.77 4.39
C GLY A 142 -1.24 -6.41 3.05
#